data_AF-A0AAW9BPY4-F1
#
_entry.id   AF-A0AAW9BPY4-F1
#
_cell.length_a   1.000
_cell.length_b   1.000
_cell.length_c   1.000
_cell.angle_alpha   90.00
_cell.angle_beta   90.00
_cell.angle_gamma   90.00
#
_symmetry.space_group_name_H-M   'P 1'
#
loop_
_entity.id
_entity.type
_entity.pdbx_description
1 polymer ?
#
loop_
_entity_poly.entity_id
_entity_poly.type
_entity_poly.pdbx_seq_one_letter_code
_entity_poly.pdbx_strand_id
1 'polypeptide(L)'
;MRSKFGCSGYTTLLVTSILLLFALITSLASSKGVFFQLKVAQNELKARQEHWKAEGGLECAFAQIKEKMLVLPPSGTITLLGCTVSTTIKKLSDYEYLVTSKEGNTNLSKVIISTGNGLGAVLKTSASVELTGSMHFVPKAKGLSSDSECTSIIAGGTVSYVASVSGSDEHFLTVDSSVSSHATGILGAPSFTCKNSHKSNLFEETKRPTYLATTSTSNKNEDIKENVANISVFKDLFTMDFNAVNVAKLKNEIKADPVGVVIASGKTPKGWVKSCHTKLANAYAAGKRRFWVDGSCAISGNIFGSTTQPVDNAIQLIIYDGVLYSQSMSYFDGLLYQYLSKPTVLDVKEIWIDLFDSKNDIGVTPTSFHKHDINNDFNKYAFLLDGSLKLDGGIGLDAEDRTIKLNGSLIPAYNGGKSGKYIEKLKWQRGSWNDL
;
A
#
# COMPACT_ATOMS: atom_id res chain seq x y z
N MET A 1 77.34 -67.95 -52.44
CA MET A 1 76.46 -67.29 -51.43
C MET A 1 77.32 -66.75 -50.31
N ARG A 2 77.41 -65.42 -50.16
CA ARG A 2 77.67 -64.74 -48.89
C ARG A 2 77.37 -63.26 -49.09
N SER A 3 76.23 -62.81 -48.59
CA SER A 3 75.80 -61.41 -48.62
C SER A 3 76.63 -60.60 -47.62
N LYS A 4 77.12 -59.45 -48.05
CA LYS A 4 77.73 -58.43 -47.18
C LYS A 4 76.60 -57.61 -46.56
N PHE A 5 76.48 -57.66 -45.24
CA PHE A 5 75.68 -56.73 -44.45
C PHE A 5 76.33 -55.34 -44.47
N GLY A 6 75.81 -54.45 -45.31
CA GLY A 6 76.02 -53.00 -45.20
C GLY A 6 74.73 -52.35 -44.67
N CYS A 7 74.88 -51.29 -43.87
CA CYS A 7 73.80 -50.40 -43.41
C CYS A 7 72.96 -50.84 -42.18
N SER A 8 73.57 -50.99 -40.99
CA SER A 8 72.80 -51.14 -39.72
C SER A 8 72.68 -49.85 -38.88
N GLY A 9 73.58 -48.87 -39.04
CA GLY A 9 73.56 -47.63 -38.23
C GLY A 9 72.69 -46.51 -38.81
N TYR A 10 72.65 -46.39 -40.13
CA TYR A 10 71.85 -45.38 -40.84
C TYR A 10 70.34 -45.68 -40.76
N THR A 11 69.97 -46.96 -40.87
CA THR A 11 68.61 -47.46 -40.73
C THR A 11 68.05 -47.24 -39.32
N THR A 12 68.84 -47.48 -38.27
CA THR A 12 68.42 -47.18 -36.89
C THR A 12 68.20 -45.69 -36.67
N LEU A 13 69.09 -44.82 -37.15
CA LEU A 13 68.94 -43.35 -37.05
C LEU A 13 67.69 -42.84 -37.78
N LEU A 14 67.42 -43.39 -38.95
CA LEU A 14 66.26 -43.02 -39.77
C LEU A 14 64.94 -43.48 -39.11
N VAL A 15 64.91 -44.69 -38.56
CA VAL A 15 63.75 -45.21 -37.81
C VAL A 15 63.51 -44.41 -36.53
N THR A 16 64.56 -44.06 -35.76
CA THR A 16 64.41 -43.23 -34.56
C THR A 16 63.95 -41.81 -34.88
N SER A 17 64.44 -41.21 -35.98
CA SER A 17 63.98 -39.88 -36.42
C SER A 17 62.52 -39.89 -36.85
N ILE A 18 62.06 -40.92 -37.55
CA ILE A 18 60.65 -41.09 -37.92
C ILE A 18 59.78 -41.27 -36.67
N LEU A 19 60.21 -42.07 -35.70
CA LEU A 19 59.52 -42.26 -34.42
C LEU A 19 59.41 -40.96 -33.62
N LEU A 20 60.48 -40.15 -33.56
CA LEU A 20 60.47 -38.83 -32.93
C LEU A 20 59.52 -37.86 -33.65
N LEU A 21 59.49 -37.88 -34.97
CA LEU A 21 58.54 -37.09 -35.76
C LEU A 21 57.09 -37.49 -35.49
N PHE A 22 56.81 -38.80 -35.44
CA PHE A 22 55.47 -39.30 -35.09
C PHE A 22 55.06 -38.93 -33.66
N ALA A 23 55.98 -39.04 -32.70
CA ALA A 23 55.75 -38.61 -31.31
C ALA A 23 55.49 -37.09 -31.22
N LEU A 24 56.18 -36.28 -32.02
CA LEU A 24 55.98 -34.83 -32.07
C LEU A 24 54.64 -34.45 -32.72
N ILE A 25 54.27 -35.11 -33.83
CA ILE A 25 52.99 -34.87 -34.51
C ILE A 25 51.82 -35.25 -33.61
N THR A 26 51.90 -36.40 -32.92
CA THR A 26 50.85 -36.85 -32.00
C THR A 26 50.74 -35.94 -30.78
N SER A 27 51.84 -35.45 -30.22
CA SER A 27 51.80 -34.47 -29.12
C SER A 27 51.27 -33.10 -29.56
N LEU A 28 51.60 -32.62 -30.77
CA LEU A 28 50.99 -31.40 -31.35
C LEU A 28 49.50 -31.57 -31.64
N ALA A 29 49.06 -32.74 -32.08
CA ALA A 29 47.66 -33.04 -32.32
C ALA A 29 46.86 -33.08 -31.01
N SER A 30 47.44 -33.69 -29.96
CA SER A 30 46.85 -33.74 -28.61
C SER A 30 46.74 -32.35 -27.97
N SER A 31 47.76 -31.50 -28.12
CA SER A 31 47.75 -30.14 -27.56
C SER A 31 46.64 -29.27 -28.16
N LYS A 32 46.34 -29.39 -29.46
CA LYS A 32 45.21 -28.68 -30.10
C LYS A 32 43.87 -29.02 -29.45
N GLY A 33 43.66 -30.29 -29.08
CA GLY A 33 42.46 -30.72 -28.36
C GLY A 33 42.34 -30.06 -26.98
N VAL A 34 43.43 -30.04 -26.21
CA VAL A 34 43.49 -29.39 -24.89
C VAL A 34 43.28 -27.88 -24.99
N PHE A 35 43.91 -27.21 -25.96
CA PHE A 35 43.73 -25.76 -26.18
C PHE A 35 42.29 -25.40 -26.54
N PHE A 36 41.61 -26.24 -27.33
CA PHE A 36 40.20 -26.03 -27.64
C PHE A 36 39.33 -26.12 -26.38
N GLN A 37 39.51 -27.17 -25.57
CA GLN A 37 38.78 -27.35 -24.32
C GLN A 37 39.02 -26.20 -23.34
N LEU A 38 40.26 -25.70 -23.24
CA LEU A 38 40.59 -24.52 -22.42
C LEU A 38 39.84 -23.27 -22.87
N LYS A 39 39.72 -23.03 -24.18
CA LYS A 39 38.95 -21.88 -24.70
C LYS A 39 37.46 -22.00 -24.39
N VAL A 40 36.89 -23.20 -24.53
CA VAL A 40 35.49 -23.46 -24.16
C VAL A 40 35.27 -23.18 -22.68
N ALA A 41 36.14 -23.71 -21.81
CA ALA A 41 36.07 -23.48 -20.37
C ALA A 41 36.23 -21.98 -20.00
N GLN A 42 37.15 -21.27 -20.64
CA GLN A 42 37.31 -19.81 -20.43
C GLN A 42 36.08 -19.02 -20.84
N ASN A 43 35.46 -19.37 -21.96
CA ASN A 43 34.24 -18.73 -22.42
C ASN A 43 33.07 -19.02 -21.47
N GLU A 44 32.96 -20.26 -20.97
CA GLU A 44 31.95 -20.60 -19.97
C GLU A 44 32.18 -19.85 -18.66
N LEU A 45 33.42 -19.77 -18.17
CA LEU A 45 33.76 -19.00 -16.97
C LEU A 45 33.42 -17.52 -17.15
N LYS A 46 33.76 -16.92 -18.28
CA LYS A 46 33.42 -15.53 -18.58
C LYS A 46 31.91 -15.33 -18.63
N ALA A 47 31.17 -16.21 -19.29
CA ALA A 47 29.72 -16.15 -19.35
C ALA A 47 29.09 -16.28 -17.95
N ARG A 48 29.62 -17.16 -17.09
CA ARG A 48 29.18 -17.28 -15.69
C ARG A 48 29.49 -16.02 -14.88
N GLN A 49 30.69 -15.45 -15.02
CA GLN A 49 31.05 -14.20 -14.35
C GLN A 49 30.11 -13.05 -14.76
N GLU A 50 29.82 -12.90 -16.06
CA GLU A 50 28.87 -11.92 -16.56
C GLU A 50 27.46 -12.17 -15.99
N HIS A 51 27.02 -13.43 -15.92
CA HIS A 51 25.74 -13.81 -15.31
C HIS A 51 25.65 -13.42 -13.82
N TRP A 52 26.63 -13.81 -13.00
CA TRP A 52 26.64 -13.51 -11.56
C TRP A 52 26.68 -12.00 -11.29
N LYS A 53 27.43 -11.24 -12.11
CA LYS A 53 27.43 -9.78 -12.02
C LYS A 53 26.09 -9.17 -12.39
N ALA A 54 25.45 -9.66 -13.47
CA ALA A 54 24.12 -9.22 -13.85
C ALA A 54 23.10 -9.53 -12.75
N GLU A 55 23.17 -10.69 -12.12
CA GLU A 55 22.33 -11.06 -10.98
C GLU A 55 22.58 -10.16 -9.76
N GLY A 56 23.83 -9.85 -9.46
CA GLY A 56 24.19 -8.85 -8.45
C GLY A 56 23.61 -7.46 -8.73
N GLY A 57 23.45 -7.08 -10.01
CA GLY A 57 22.74 -5.86 -10.40
C GLY A 57 21.24 -5.89 -10.07
N LEU A 58 20.57 -7.02 -10.29
CA LEU A 58 19.17 -7.20 -9.91
C LEU A 58 18.97 -7.07 -8.40
N GLU A 59 19.82 -7.74 -7.62
CA GLU A 59 19.77 -7.67 -6.15
C GLU A 59 20.16 -6.29 -5.61
N CYS A 60 21.11 -5.60 -6.25
CA CYS A 60 21.45 -4.20 -5.95
C CYS A 60 20.23 -3.29 -6.11
N ALA A 61 19.51 -3.41 -7.24
CA ALA A 61 18.30 -2.63 -7.46
C ALA A 61 17.21 -2.95 -6.43
N PHE A 62 16.99 -4.24 -6.12
CA PHE A 62 16.05 -4.66 -5.10
C PHE A 62 16.38 -4.07 -3.72
N ALA A 63 17.66 -4.12 -3.33
CA ALA A 63 18.13 -3.56 -2.07
C ALA A 63 17.96 -2.03 -2.03
N GLN A 64 18.28 -1.31 -3.12
CA GLN A 64 18.08 0.14 -3.15
C GLN A 64 16.62 0.56 -3.01
N ILE A 65 15.68 -0.20 -3.59
CA ILE A 65 14.25 0.05 -3.42
C ILE A 65 13.85 -0.24 -1.96
N LYS A 66 14.29 -1.38 -1.41
CA LYS A 66 13.96 -1.81 -0.05
C LYS A 66 14.45 -0.83 1.02
N GLU A 67 15.66 -0.30 0.85
CA GLU A 67 16.27 0.69 1.75
C GLU A 67 15.81 2.13 1.45
N LYS A 68 14.82 2.32 0.56
CA LYS A 68 14.24 3.62 0.18
C LYS A 68 15.25 4.63 -0.37
N MET A 69 16.41 4.15 -0.85
CA MET A 69 17.38 4.96 -1.58
C MET A 69 16.88 5.30 -2.99
N LEU A 70 15.95 4.48 -3.51
CA LEU A 70 15.31 4.68 -4.80
C LEU A 70 13.79 4.69 -4.66
N VAL A 71 13.16 5.73 -5.23
CA VAL A 71 11.70 5.76 -5.42
C VAL A 71 11.36 5.10 -6.74
N LEU A 72 10.43 4.14 -6.70
CA LEU A 72 9.96 3.45 -7.90
C LEU A 72 9.35 4.45 -8.91
N PRO A 73 9.66 4.31 -10.21
CA PRO A 73 9.24 5.29 -11.20
C PRO A 73 7.70 5.27 -11.36
N PRO A 74 7.03 6.44 -11.38
CA PRO A 74 5.58 6.49 -11.58
C PRO A 74 5.19 6.12 -13.02
N SER A 75 6.09 6.31 -13.98
CA SER A 75 6.01 5.90 -15.38
C SER A 75 7.42 5.86 -16.00
N GLY A 76 7.57 5.22 -17.16
CA GLY A 76 8.83 5.20 -17.91
C GLY A 76 9.86 4.19 -17.39
N THR A 77 11.11 4.40 -17.81
CA THR A 77 12.28 3.57 -17.44
C THR A 77 13.32 4.48 -16.79
N ILE A 78 13.88 4.05 -15.66
CA ILE A 78 14.98 4.73 -14.98
C ILE A 78 16.22 3.84 -14.99
N THR A 79 17.39 4.46 -15.07
CA THR A 79 18.69 3.76 -14.90
C THR A 79 19.17 4.00 -13.48
N LEU A 80 19.55 2.92 -12.79
CA LEU A 80 20.09 3.02 -11.43
C LEU A 80 21.53 3.50 -11.43
N LEU A 81 21.85 4.32 -10.44
CA LEU A 81 23.22 4.73 -10.10
C LEU A 81 23.70 3.92 -8.87
N GLY A 82 25.00 3.67 -8.79
CA GLY A 82 25.62 3.00 -7.63
C GLY A 82 25.62 1.46 -7.67
N CYS A 83 24.96 0.83 -8.65
CA CYS A 83 25.18 -0.60 -8.94
C CYS A 83 26.40 -0.78 -9.83
N THR A 84 27.15 -1.88 -9.64
CA THR A 84 28.38 -2.17 -10.40
C THR A 84 28.12 -2.39 -11.89
N VAL A 85 26.88 -2.79 -12.24
CA VAL A 85 26.44 -3.09 -13.60
C VAL A 85 25.26 -2.21 -14.00
N SER A 86 25.10 -2.00 -15.30
CA SER A 86 24.01 -1.19 -15.84
C SER A 86 22.67 -1.86 -15.54
N THR A 87 21.89 -1.22 -14.68
CA THR A 87 20.60 -1.74 -14.22
C THR A 87 19.51 -0.71 -14.47
N THR A 88 18.37 -1.15 -14.97
CA THR A 88 17.21 -0.30 -15.24
C THR A 88 15.96 -0.86 -14.57
N ILE A 89 15.03 0.04 -14.23
CA ILE A 89 13.70 -0.32 -13.72
C ILE A 89 12.65 0.33 -14.61
N LYS A 90 11.69 -0.47 -15.04
CA LYS A 90 10.55 -0.04 -15.84
C LYS A 90 9.24 -0.44 -15.17
N LYS A 91 8.30 0.48 -15.02
CA LYS A 91 6.94 0.16 -14.54
C LYS A 91 6.18 -0.64 -15.60
N LEU A 92 5.63 -1.79 -15.23
CA LEU A 92 4.78 -2.63 -16.09
C LEU A 92 3.29 -2.42 -15.80
N SER A 93 2.92 -2.46 -14.52
CA SER A 93 1.55 -2.25 -14.02
C SER A 93 1.60 -1.44 -12.72
N ASP A 94 0.49 -1.26 -12.03
CA ASP A 94 0.45 -0.46 -10.79
C ASP A 94 1.27 -1.04 -9.64
N TYR A 95 1.58 -2.33 -9.69
CA TYR A 95 2.32 -3.04 -8.65
C TYR A 95 3.55 -3.79 -9.19
N GLU A 96 3.73 -3.87 -10.50
CA GLU A 96 4.80 -4.66 -11.12
C GLU A 96 5.83 -3.78 -11.82
N TYR A 97 7.10 -4.09 -11.56
CA TYR A 97 8.25 -3.37 -12.06
C TYR A 97 9.25 -4.36 -12.65
N LEU A 98 9.58 -4.20 -13.92
CA LEU A 98 10.63 -4.97 -14.58
C LEU A 98 11.98 -4.36 -14.22
N VAL A 99 12.83 -5.14 -13.57
CA VAL A 99 14.24 -4.81 -13.35
C VAL A 99 15.05 -5.53 -14.39
N THR A 100 15.89 -4.82 -15.12
CA THR A 100 16.78 -5.38 -16.14
C THR A 100 18.22 -5.03 -15.79
N SER A 101 19.10 -6.03 -15.79
CA SER A 101 20.52 -5.87 -15.49
C SER A 101 21.36 -6.45 -16.62
N LYS A 102 22.34 -5.66 -17.08
CA LYS A 102 23.17 -6.02 -18.24
C LYS A 102 24.66 -5.92 -17.90
N GLU A 103 25.37 -7.00 -18.18
CA GLU A 103 26.84 -7.09 -18.14
C GLU A 103 27.33 -7.87 -19.36
N GLY A 104 28.17 -7.25 -20.19
CA GLY A 104 28.67 -7.89 -21.41
C GLY A 104 27.55 -8.35 -22.35
N ASN A 105 27.52 -9.65 -22.65
CA ASN A 105 26.49 -10.28 -23.48
C ASN A 105 25.33 -10.85 -22.66
N THR A 106 25.43 -10.81 -21.33
CA THR A 106 24.38 -11.32 -20.44
C THR A 106 23.39 -10.21 -20.11
N ASN A 107 22.11 -10.51 -20.33
CA ASN A 107 21.00 -9.62 -20.01
C ASN A 107 19.99 -10.41 -19.19
N LEU A 108 19.84 -10.05 -17.92
CA LEU A 108 18.88 -10.67 -17.01
C LEU A 108 17.75 -9.69 -16.74
N SER A 109 16.54 -10.22 -16.59
CA SER A 109 15.39 -9.40 -16.21
C SER A 109 14.49 -10.15 -15.24
N LYS A 110 13.99 -9.44 -14.24
CA LYS A 110 13.16 -10.00 -13.18
C LYS A 110 12.09 -9.01 -12.76
N VAL A 111 10.91 -9.48 -12.40
CA VAL A 111 9.80 -8.62 -11.99
C VAL A 111 9.77 -8.50 -10.48
N ILE A 112 9.80 -7.26 -9.98
CA ILE A 112 9.49 -6.91 -8.61
C ILE A 112 8.00 -6.61 -8.52
N ILE A 113 7.36 -7.19 -7.52
CA ILE A 113 6.02 -6.84 -7.08
C ILE A 113 6.18 -5.92 -5.86
N SER A 114 5.76 -4.66 -6.02
CA SER A 114 5.66 -3.66 -4.97
C SER A 114 4.19 -3.39 -4.69
N THR A 115 3.69 -4.01 -3.63
CA THR A 115 2.29 -3.92 -3.22
C THR A 115 2.15 -3.05 -1.99
N GLY A 116 0.94 -2.54 -1.71
CA GLY A 116 0.68 -1.77 -0.50
C GLY A 116 1.07 -0.29 -0.60
N ASN A 117 1.08 0.29 -1.79
CA ASN A 117 1.37 1.72 -2.06
C ASN A 117 0.29 2.70 -1.49
N GLY A 118 -0.52 2.24 -0.53
CA GLY A 118 -1.66 2.95 0.03
C GLY A 118 -2.92 2.88 -0.83
N LEU A 119 -3.96 3.59 -0.41
CA LEU A 119 -5.31 3.56 -1.01
C LEU A 119 -5.42 4.31 -2.33
N GLY A 120 -4.42 5.13 -2.67
CA GLY A 120 -4.49 6.01 -3.83
C GLY A 120 -5.39 7.24 -3.65
N ALA A 121 -5.97 7.43 -2.47
CA ALA A 121 -6.79 8.56 -2.04
C ALA A 121 -6.80 8.62 -0.50
N VAL A 122 -7.27 9.71 0.09
CA VAL A 122 -7.45 9.83 1.56
C VAL A 122 -8.50 8.83 2.03
N LEU A 123 -9.63 8.78 1.33
CA LEU A 123 -10.73 7.85 1.56
C LEU A 123 -10.99 7.06 0.29
N LYS A 124 -10.98 5.73 0.38
CA LYS A 124 -11.41 4.84 -0.69
C LYS A 124 -12.40 3.82 -0.17
N THR A 125 -13.55 3.69 -0.81
CA THR A 125 -14.64 2.84 -0.31
C THR A 125 -15.50 2.28 -1.43
N SER A 126 -16.05 1.08 -1.25
CA SER A 126 -17.14 0.56 -2.09
C SER A 126 -18.53 1.13 -1.72
N ALA A 127 -18.61 1.87 -0.61
CA ALA A 127 -19.82 2.51 -0.11
C ALA A 127 -20.08 3.89 -0.74
N SER A 128 -21.21 4.50 -0.35
CA SER A 128 -21.43 5.95 -0.47
C SER A 128 -20.79 6.71 0.71
N VAL A 129 -20.60 8.01 0.56
CA VAL A 129 -20.02 8.90 1.59
C VAL A 129 -20.95 10.08 1.83
N GLU A 130 -21.28 10.33 3.09
CA GLU A 130 -22.04 11.49 3.56
C GLU A 130 -21.10 12.34 4.43
N LEU A 131 -20.93 13.59 4.05
CA LEU A 131 -20.02 14.55 4.69
C LEU A 131 -20.85 15.64 5.37
N THR A 132 -20.56 15.92 6.65
CA THR A 132 -21.20 16.99 7.41
C THR A 132 -20.17 17.69 8.29
N GLY A 133 -20.24 19.01 8.39
CA GLY A 133 -19.28 19.80 9.17
C GLY A 133 -18.12 20.34 8.33
N SER A 134 -17.03 20.73 9.00
CA SER A 134 -15.86 21.34 8.37
C SER A 134 -14.78 20.31 8.11
N MET A 135 -14.46 20.06 6.85
CA MET A 135 -13.59 18.96 6.45
C MET A 135 -12.52 19.46 5.48
N HIS A 136 -11.27 19.37 5.88
CA HIS A 136 -10.12 19.87 5.13
C HIS A 136 -9.24 18.70 4.70
N PHE A 137 -9.53 18.14 3.52
CA PHE A 137 -8.83 16.96 3.00
C PHE A 137 -7.52 17.37 2.34
N VAL A 138 -6.39 16.87 2.83
CA VAL A 138 -5.11 16.96 2.10
C VAL A 138 -5.00 15.73 1.19
N PRO A 139 -5.21 15.89 -0.13
CA PRO A 139 -5.39 14.76 -1.03
C PRO A 139 -4.08 14.04 -1.33
N LYS A 140 -4.17 12.88 -1.97
CA LYS A 140 -3.01 12.31 -2.68
C LYS A 140 -2.73 13.14 -3.92
N ALA A 141 -1.54 13.70 -4.03
CA ALA A 141 -1.05 14.35 -5.25
C ALA A 141 -0.30 13.37 -6.16
N LYS A 142 -0.53 13.49 -7.48
CA LYS A 142 0.22 12.76 -8.51
C LYS A 142 0.64 13.73 -9.62
N GLY A 143 1.84 13.54 -10.16
CA GLY A 143 2.36 14.35 -11.25
C GLY A 143 3.27 15.48 -10.74
N LEU A 144 3.26 16.61 -11.44
CA LEU A 144 4.11 17.76 -11.09
C LEU A 144 3.60 18.43 -9.81
N SER A 145 4.51 18.79 -8.90
CA SER A 145 4.14 19.40 -7.62
C SER A 145 3.41 20.74 -7.79
N SER A 146 3.64 21.50 -8.86
CA SER A 146 2.95 22.76 -9.13
C SER A 146 1.57 22.60 -9.78
N ASP A 147 1.24 21.41 -10.30
CA ASP A 147 0.01 21.15 -11.07
C ASP A 147 -0.40 19.67 -10.98
N SER A 148 -0.64 19.21 -9.75
CA SER A 148 -0.89 17.82 -9.43
C SER A 148 -2.33 17.38 -9.72
N GLU A 149 -2.49 16.15 -10.21
CA GLU A 149 -3.75 15.43 -10.20
C GLU A 149 -4.00 14.94 -8.78
N CYS A 150 -4.87 15.65 -8.06
CA CYS A 150 -5.19 15.36 -6.67
C CYS A 150 -6.36 14.39 -6.55
N THR A 151 -6.31 13.48 -5.58
CA THR A 151 -7.44 12.59 -5.30
C THR A 151 -7.71 12.53 -3.79
N SER A 152 -8.88 13.00 -3.40
CA SER A 152 -9.38 13.06 -2.02
C SER A 152 -10.19 11.80 -1.71
N ILE A 153 -11.22 11.51 -2.51
CA ILE A 153 -12.20 10.46 -2.25
C ILE A 153 -12.41 9.61 -3.51
N ILE A 154 -12.43 8.29 -3.34
CA ILE A 154 -12.87 7.33 -4.35
C ILE A 154 -14.00 6.50 -3.72
N ALA A 155 -15.22 6.62 -4.24
CA ALA A 155 -16.41 5.97 -3.72
C ALA A 155 -17.08 5.10 -4.79
N GLY A 156 -17.56 3.93 -4.35
CA GLY A 156 -18.38 3.04 -5.17
C GLY A 156 -19.80 3.55 -5.34
N GLY A 157 -20.28 4.36 -4.39
CA GLY A 157 -21.53 5.11 -4.48
C GLY A 157 -21.33 6.61 -4.64
N THR A 158 -22.29 7.38 -4.16
CA THR A 158 -22.26 8.85 -4.21
C THR A 158 -21.50 9.44 -3.02
N VAL A 159 -21.02 10.66 -3.19
CA VAL A 159 -20.41 11.52 -2.18
C VAL A 159 -21.27 12.77 -2.05
N SER A 160 -21.99 12.89 -0.95
CA SER A 160 -22.83 14.04 -0.63
C SER A 160 -22.23 14.87 0.49
N TYR A 161 -22.45 16.18 0.39
CA TYR A 161 -22.18 17.11 1.48
C TYR A 161 -23.51 17.67 1.97
N VAL A 162 -23.73 17.64 3.27
CA VAL A 162 -24.91 18.15 3.96
C VAL A 162 -24.43 18.99 5.13
N ALA A 163 -24.75 20.28 5.13
CA ALA A 163 -24.35 21.16 6.23
C ALA A 163 -25.16 20.82 7.49
N SER A 164 -24.53 20.94 8.66
CA SER A 164 -25.22 20.74 9.93
C SER A 164 -26.27 21.83 10.11
N VAL A 165 -27.34 21.52 10.86
CA VAL A 165 -28.45 22.46 11.09
C VAL A 165 -27.94 23.78 11.68
N SER A 166 -26.98 23.72 12.61
CA SER A 166 -26.44 24.85 13.37
C SER A 166 -25.18 25.50 12.78
N GLY A 167 -24.54 24.88 11.79
CA GLY A 167 -23.30 25.38 11.19
C GLY A 167 -23.52 26.55 10.24
N SER A 168 -22.60 27.54 10.28
CA SER A 168 -22.63 28.72 9.41
C SER A 168 -21.40 28.91 8.53
N ASP A 169 -20.37 28.06 8.68
CA ASP A 169 -19.08 28.16 7.96
C ASP A 169 -18.54 26.76 7.57
N GLU A 170 -19.42 25.77 7.54
CA GLU A 170 -19.06 24.38 7.31
C GLU A 170 -18.90 24.11 5.82
N HIS A 171 -17.83 23.41 5.47
CA HIS A 171 -17.55 23.02 4.09
C HIS A 171 -16.59 21.83 4.03
N PHE A 172 -16.64 21.10 2.92
CA PHE A 172 -15.55 20.26 2.46
C PHE A 172 -14.58 21.11 1.63
N LEU A 173 -13.28 20.99 1.88
CA LEU A 173 -12.23 21.67 1.12
C LEU A 173 -11.11 20.71 0.77
N THR A 174 -10.73 20.68 -0.51
CA THR A 174 -9.46 20.10 -0.95
C THR A 174 -8.32 21.06 -0.62
N VAL A 175 -7.42 20.65 0.28
CA VAL A 175 -6.33 21.48 0.80
C VAL A 175 -5.00 21.16 0.12
N ASP A 176 -4.37 22.18 -0.43
CA ASP A 176 -3.03 22.14 -1.02
C ASP A 176 -2.16 23.29 -0.49
N SER A 177 -1.02 23.57 -1.14
CA SER A 177 -0.12 24.65 -0.73
C SER A 177 -0.77 26.04 -0.73
N SER A 178 -1.76 26.29 -1.60
CA SER A 178 -2.43 27.58 -1.77
C SER A 178 -3.40 27.93 -0.65
N VAL A 179 -3.89 26.92 0.08
CA VAL A 179 -4.82 27.06 1.21
C VAL A 179 -4.29 26.31 2.45
N SER A 180 -2.97 26.24 2.60
CA SER A 180 -2.28 25.44 3.62
C SER A 180 -2.60 25.81 5.07
N SER A 181 -3.11 27.02 5.33
CA SER A 181 -3.65 27.44 6.63
C SER A 181 -4.81 26.56 7.11
N HIS A 182 -5.52 25.89 6.20
CA HIS A 182 -6.61 24.97 6.51
C HIS A 182 -6.11 23.59 6.96
N ALA A 183 -4.82 23.28 6.81
CA ALA A 183 -4.19 22.03 7.23
C ALA A 183 -3.40 22.14 8.56
N THR A 184 -3.61 23.19 9.38
CA THR A 184 -2.78 23.51 10.56
C THR A 184 -2.50 22.28 11.47
N GLY A 185 -1.27 21.78 11.38
CA GLY A 185 -0.76 20.62 12.10
C GLY A 185 0.72 20.30 11.78
N ILE A 186 1.30 19.36 12.54
CA ILE A 186 2.70 18.90 12.50
C ILE A 186 3.14 18.34 11.12
N LEU A 187 2.20 18.16 10.19
CA LEU A 187 2.43 17.61 8.84
C LEU A 187 3.19 18.55 7.89
N GLY A 188 3.32 19.83 8.26
CA GLY A 188 3.80 20.86 7.35
C GLY A 188 2.74 21.24 6.30
N ALA A 189 2.88 22.40 5.69
CA ALA A 189 2.04 22.80 4.57
C ALA A 189 2.21 21.79 3.42
N PRO A 190 1.12 21.37 2.74
CA PRO A 190 1.24 20.56 1.54
C PRO A 190 2.24 21.21 0.58
N SER A 191 3.24 20.46 0.12
CA SER A 191 4.29 20.98 -0.77
C SER A 191 3.90 20.92 -2.26
N PHE A 192 2.61 20.76 -2.54
CA PHE A 192 2.05 20.61 -3.88
C PHE A 192 0.84 21.52 -4.07
N THR A 193 0.51 21.79 -5.33
CA THR A 193 -0.66 22.52 -5.77
C THR A 193 -1.48 21.61 -6.67
N CYS A 194 -2.78 21.51 -6.41
CA CYS A 194 -3.67 20.71 -7.23
C CYS A 194 -4.06 21.48 -8.51
N LYS A 195 -4.29 20.75 -9.61
CA LYS A 195 -5.02 21.26 -10.77
C LYS A 195 -6.36 21.85 -10.32
N ASN A 196 -6.81 22.94 -10.93
CA ASN A 196 -8.11 23.53 -10.61
C ASN A 196 -9.27 22.54 -10.81
N SER A 197 -9.18 21.65 -11.80
CA SER A 197 -10.18 20.59 -12.02
C SER A 197 -10.19 19.49 -10.94
N HIS A 198 -9.22 19.50 -10.01
CA HIS A 198 -9.07 18.54 -8.92
C HIS A 198 -9.10 19.26 -7.54
N LYS A 199 -9.80 20.40 -7.46
CA LYS A 199 -10.02 21.15 -6.22
C LYS A 199 -11.51 21.26 -5.94
N SER A 200 -12.03 20.45 -5.03
CA SER A 200 -13.44 20.55 -4.61
C SER A 200 -13.58 21.51 -3.43
N ASN A 201 -14.68 22.26 -3.42
CA ASN A 201 -15.14 23.04 -2.29
C ASN A 201 -16.66 22.86 -2.18
N LEU A 202 -17.11 21.98 -1.28
CA LEU A 202 -18.53 21.65 -1.13
C LEU A 202 -19.09 22.37 0.09
N PHE A 203 -20.13 23.14 -0.12
CA PHE A 203 -20.90 23.78 0.94
C PHE A 203 -22.37 23.93 0.51
N GLU A 204 -23.24 24.21 1.47
CA GLU A 204 -24.61 24.63 1.18
C GLU A 204 -24.63 26.14 0.91
N GLU A 205 -25.21 26.56 -0.22
CA GLU A 205 -25.21 27.96 -0.65
C GLU A 205 -25.86 28.92 0.36
N THR A 206 -26.86 28.44 1.09
CA THR A 206 -27.55 29.18 2.16
C THR A 206 -26.69 29.36 3.41
N LYS A 207 -25.60 28.59 3.53
CA LYS A 207 -24.64 28.57 4.64
C LYS A 207 -23.21 28.73 4.13
N ARG A 208 -23.03 29.56 3.08
CA ARG A 208 -21.75 29.78 2.42
C ARG A 208 -20.68 30.20 3.44
N PRO A 209 -19.47 29.62 3.38
CA PRO A 209 -18.37 30.05 4.20
C PRO A 209 -18.04 31.54 4.05
N THR A 210 -17.80 32.20 5.17
CA THR A 210 -17.65 33.67 5.24
C THR A 210 -16.40 34.20 4.53
N TYR A 211 -15.37 33.36 4.36
CA TYR A 211 -14.14 33.73 3.66
C TYR A 211 -14.28 33.71 2.12
N LEU A 212 -15.37 33.14 1.60
CA LEU A 212 -15.62 33.05 0.16
C LEU A 212 -16.36 34.29 -0.35
N ALA A 213 -16.06 34.68 -1.58
CA ALA A 213 -16.82 35.71 -2.26
C ALA A 213 -18.27 35.24 -2.50
N THR A 214 -19.22 36.18 -2.56
CA THR A 214 -20.63 35.87 -2.83
C THR A 214 -20.85 35.22 -4.20
N THR A 215 -19.92 35.39 -5.13
CA THR A 215 -19.92 34.77 -6.46
C THR A 215 -19.37 33.34 -6.46
N SER A 216 -18.75 32.89 -5.37
CA SER A 216 -18.26 31.52 -5.24
C SER A 216 -19.42 30.55 -5.10
N THR A 217 -19.39 29.48 -5.89
CA THR A 217 -20.37 28.39 -5.90
C THR A 217 -19.74 27.10 -5.42
N SER A 218 -20.53 26.29 -4.73
CA SER A 218 -20.17 24.93 -4.33
C SER A 218 -19.81 24.09 -5.56
N ASN A 219 -18.65 23.44 -5.53
CA ASN A 219 -18.11 22.71 -6.67
C ASN A 219 -17.53 21.36 -6.27
N LYS A 220 -18.03 20.31 -6.93
CA LYS A 220 -17.51 18.94 -6.86
C LYS A 220 -16.71 18.64 -8.11
N ASN A 221 -15.42 18.41 -7.93
CA ASN A 221 -14.41 18.30 -8.97
C ASN A 221 -13.80 16.89 -9.00
N GLU A 222 -12.83 16.65 -9.89
CA GLU A 222 -12.29 15.32 -10.23
C GLU A 222 -11.46 14.66 -9.11
N ASP A 223 -11.17 15.38 -8.03
CA ASP A 223 -10.55 14.80 -6.83
C ASP A 223 -11.53 13.93 -6.02
N ILE A 224 -12.82 14.02 -6.32
CA ILE A 224 -13.88 13.15 -5.80
C ILE A 224 -14.40 12.29 -6.94
N LYS A 225 -14.21 10.98 -6.84
CA LYS A 225 -14.68 9.99 -7.82
C LYS A 225 -15.85 9.22 -7.24
N GLU A 226 -17.01 9.30 -7.89
CA GLU A 226 -18.25 8.65 -7.48
C GLU A 226 -18.60 7.49 -8.42
N ASN A 227 -19.44 6.58 -7.96
CA ASN A 227 -20.00 5.48 -8.76
C ASN A 227 -18.93 4.60 -9.44
N VAL A 228 -17.76 4.47 -8.82
CA VAL A 228 -16.66 3.67 -9.35
C VAL A 228 -16.98 2.19 -9.14
N ALA A 229 -17.21 1.48 -10.24
CA ALA A 229 -17.58 0.07 -10.20
C ALA A 229 -16.44 -0.83 -9.69
N ASN A 230 -16.81 -1.96 -9.10
CA ASN A 230 -15.90 -3.06 -8.72
C ASN A 230 -14.75 -2.66 -7.78
N ILE A 231 -14.98 -1.69 -6.88
CA ILE A 231 -14.00 -1.39 -5.83
C ILE A 231 -13.84 -2.59 -4.91
N SER A 232 -12.60 -3.05 -4.74
CA SER A 232 -12.20 -3.96 -3.68
C SER A 232 -11.02 -3.36 -2.94
N VAL A 233 -11.30 -2.68 -1.83
CA VAL A 233 -10.29 -2.02 -1.02
C VAL A 233 -9.36 -3.05 -0.38
N PHE A 234 -9.89 -4.21 0.02
CA PHE A 234 -9.11 -5.34 0.50
C PHE A 234 -8.05 -5.77 -0.51
N LYS A 235 -8.44 -5.92 -1.78
CA LYS A 235 -7.53 -6.30 -2.85
C LYS A 235 -6.47 -5.24 -3.08
N ASP A 236 -6.85 -3.98 -3.09
CA ASP A 236 -5.92 -2.87 -3.31
C ASP A 236 -4.89 -2.72 -2.17
N LEU A 237 -5.33 -2.90 -0.92
CA LEU A 237 -4.47 -2.80 0.26
C LEU A 237 -3.57 -4.02 0.44
N PHE A 238 -4.15 -5.23 0.36
CA PHE A 238 -3.47 -6.46 0.79
C PHE A 238 -3.03 -7.34 -0.37
N THR A 239 -3.40 -6.99 -1.62
CA THR A 239 -3.09 -7.73 -2.85
C THR A 239 -3.50 -9.19 -2.75
N MET A 240 -4.68 -9.41 -2.20
CA MET A 240 -5.33 -10.69 -2.06
C MET A 240 -6.80 -10.49 -2.42
N ASP A 241 -7.40 -11.43 -3.15
CA ASP A 241 -8.85 -11.38 -3.33
C ASP A 241 -9.55 -11.58 -1.98
N PHE A 242 -10.67 -10.89 -1.79
CA PHE A 242 -11.45 -11.03 -0.57
C PHE A 242 -12.09 -12.42 -0.51
N ASN A 243 -11.70 -13.21 0.49
CA ASN A 243 -12.32 -14.50 0.84
C ASN A 243 -11.92 -14.92 2.26
N ALA A 244 -12.63 -15.89 2.83
CA ALA A 244 -12.41 -16.36 4.20
C ALA A 244 -10.96 -16.83 4.45
N VAL A 245 -10.31 -17.46 3.46
CA VAL A 245 -8.93 -17.96 3.59
C VAL A 245 -7.95 -16.80 3.71
N ASN A 246 -8.05 -15.79 2.84
CA ASN A 246 -7.17 -14.62 2.84
C ASN A 246 -7.42 -13.71 4.05
N VAL A 247 -8.68 -13.58 4.48
CA VAL A 247 -9.04 -12.89 5.73
C VAL A 247 -8.40 -13.60 6.93
N ALA A 248 -8.55 -14.92 7.04
CA ALA A 248 -7.94 -15.71 8.12
C ALA A 248 -6.41 -15.59 8.11
N LYS A 249 -5.80 -15.60 6.92
CA LYS A 249 -4.36 -15.40 6.74
C LYS A 249 -3.91 -14.03 7.28
N LEU A 250 -4.61 -12.94 6.91
CA LEU A 250 -4.29 -11.60 7.39
C LEU A 250 -4.48 -11.48 8.91
N LYS A 251 -5.57 -12.02 9.46
CA LYS A 251 -5.83 -12.07 10.90
C LYS A 251 -4.72 -12.81 11.65
N ASN A 252 -4.26 -13.95 11.12
CA ASN A 252 -3.16 -14.71 11.70
C ASN A 252 -1.81 -14.00 11.57
N GLU A 253 -1.55 -13.30 10.45
CA GLU A 253 -0.36 -12.46 10.27
C GLU A 253 -0.30 -11.38 11.35
N ILE A 254 -1.41 -10.67 11.60
CA ILE A 254 -1.51 -9.66 12.66
C ILE A 254 -1.34 -10.30 14.03
N LYS A 255 -1.95 -11.46 14.29
CA LYS A 255 -1.81 -12.16 15.57
C LYS A 255 -0.36 -12.57 15.88
N ALA A 256 0.40 -12.97 14.86
CA ALA A 256 1.77 -13.41 15.00
C ALA A 256 2.77 -12.24 15.11
N ASP A 257 2.38 -11.04 14.71
CA ASP A 257 3.19 -9.84 14.79
C ASP A 257 3.39 -9.42 16.27
N PRO A 258 4.63 -9.14 16.73
CA PRO A 258 4.89 -8.66 18.09
C PRO A 258 4.12 -7.37 18.45
N VAL A 259 3.86 -6.49 17.48
CA VAL A 259 3.06 -5.27 17.68
C VAL A 259 1.60 -5.47 17.31
N GLY A 260 1.16 -6.71 17.07
CA GLY A 260 -0.20 -7.06 16.74
C GLY A 260 -1.07 -7.49 17.93
N VAL A 261 -2.38 -7.26 17.78
CA VAL A 261 -3.43 -7.71 18.71
C VAL A 261 -4.71 -8.04 17.95
N VAL A 262 -5.38 -9.12 18.37
CA VAL A 262 -6.70 -9.53 17.88
C VAL A 262 -7.71 -9.45 19.01
N ILE A 263 -8.75 -8.65 18.84
CA ILE A 263 -9.86 -8.46 19.77
C ILE A 263 -11.09 -9.13 19.17
N ALA A 264 -11.36 -10.38 19.57
CA ALA A 264 -12.45 -11.18 18.99
C ALA A 264 -13.50 -11.70 19.99
N SER A 265 -13.28 -11.50 21.29
CA SER A 265 -14.15 -11.99 22.35
C SER A 265 -14.80 -10.86 23.16
N GLY A 266 -15.85 -11.21 23.91
CA GLY A 266 -16.60 -10.29 24.75
C GLY A 266 -17.39 -9.30 23.90
N LYS A 267 -18.42 -9.81 23.21
CA LYS A 267 -19.35 -9.02 22.40
C LYS A 267 -20.72 -8.92 23.09
N THR A 268 -21.46 -7.87 22.80
CA THR A 268 -22.89 -7.74 23.10
C THR A 268 -23.71 -8.65 22.18
N PRO A 269 -25.02 -8.85 22.44
CA PRO A 269 -25.87 -9.70 21.61
C PRO A 269 -25.89 -9.30 20.12
N LYS A 270 -25.73 -8.02 19.78
CA LYS A 270 -25.67 -7.55 18.38
C LYS A 270 -24.24 -7.29 17.88
N GLY A 271 -23.23 -7.78 18.59
CA GLY A 271 -21.86 -7.87 18.07
C GLY A 271 -20.94 -6.69 18.37
N TRP A 272 -21.31 -5.75 19.25
CA TRP A 272 -20.37 -4.74 19.74
C TRP A 272 -19.35 -5.37 20.67
N VAL A 273 -18.06 -5.14 20.41
CA VAL A 273 -17.01 -5.49 21.34
C VAL A 273 -17.15 -4.64 22.60
N LYS A 274 -17.37 -5.31 23.74
CA LYS A 274 -17.47 -4.66 25.05
C LYS A 274 -16.23 -3.84 25.34
N SER A 275 -16.42 -2.58 25.72
CA SER A 275 -15.37 -1.58 25.99
C SER A 275 -14.28 -1.53 24.91
N CYS A 276 -14.67 -1.55 23.63
CA CYS A 276 -13.71 -1.59 22.51
C CYS A 276 -12.66 -0.48 22.59
N HIS A 277 -13.08 0.77 22.85
CA HIS A 277 -12.19 1.92 23.02
C HIS A 277 -11.12 1.69 24.11
N THR A 278 -11.49 1.14 25.27
CA THR A 278 -10.56 0.83 26.37
C THR A 278 -9.57 -0.25 25.97
N LYS A 279 -10.03 -1.32 25.29
CA LYS A 279 -9.15 -2.40 24.82
C LYS A 279 -8.13 -1.89 23.80
N LEU A 280 -8.56 -1.02 22.88
CA LEU A 280 -7.67 -0.39 21.91
C LEU A 280 -6.67 0.55 22.60
N ALA A 281 -7.12 1.42 23.50
CA ALA A 281 -6.27 2.35 24.24
C ALA A 281 -5.20 1.61 25.06
N ASN A 282 -5.59 0.56 25.79
CA ASN A 282 -4.66 -0.26 26.58
C ASN A 282 -3.65 -0.99 25.69
N ALA A 283 -4.09 -1.54 24.56
CA ALA A 283 -3.19 -2.21 23.62
C ALA A 283 -2.22 -1.21 22.98
N TYR A 284 -2.69 -0.02 22.59
CA TYR A 284 -1.82 1.04 22.07
C TYR A 284 -0.77 1.49 23.09
N ALA A 285 -1.18 1.69 24.35
CA ALA A 285 -0.29 2.01 25.46
C ALA A 285 0.73 0.90 25.74
N ALA A 286 0.36 -0.37 25.52
CA ALA A 286 1.25 -1.53 25.60
C ALA A 286 2.18 -1.69 24.38
N GLY A 287 2.26 -0.70 23.48
CA GLY A 287 3.14 -0.71 22.31
C GLY A 287 2.57 -1.43 21.08
N LYS A 288 1.30 -1.83 21.09
CA LYS A 288 0.66 -2.41 19.91
C LYS A 288 0.38 -1.34 18.86
N ARG A 289 0.43 -1.74 17.59
CA ARG A 289 0.23 -0.88 16.41
C ARG A 289 -0.66 -1.52 15.35
N ARG A 290 -0.81 -2.85 15.34
CA ARG A 290 -1.72 -3.55 14.44
C ARG A 290 -2.88 -4.12 15.24
N PHE A 291 -4.09 -3.67 14.95
CA PHE A 291 -5.30 -4.00 15.68
C PHE A 291 -6.27 -4.68 14.73
N TRP A 292 -6.71 -5.89 15.07
CA TRP A 292 -7.83 -6.55 14.42
C TRP A 292 -8.99 -6.63 15.40
N VAL A 293 -10.11 -6.00 15.06
CA VAL A 293 -11.36 -6.12 15.81
C VAL A 293 -12.34 -6.95 15.00
N ASP A 294 -12.86 -8.00 15.62
CA ASP A 294 -13.88 -8.87 15.03
C ASP A 294 -15.24 -8.44 15.61
N GLY A 295 -16.14 -7.92 14.76
CA GLY A 295 -17.40 -7.30 15.16
C GLY A 295 -17.33 -5.77 15.32
N SER A 296 -18.41 -5.19 15.82
CA SER A 296 -18.60 -3.73 15.89
C SER A 296 -17.74 -3.11 16.99
N CYS A 297 -17.27 -1.88 16.78
CA CYS A 297 -16.39 -1.19 17.72
C CYS A 297 -16.82 0.26 17.90
N ALA A 298 -17.04 0.65 19.17
CA ALA A 298 -17.30 2.04 19.53
C ALA A 298 -16.02 2.65 20.13
N ILE A 299 -15.63 3.81 19.61
CA ILE A 299 -14.43 4.56 19.96
C ILE A 299 -14.84 5.93 20.52
N SER A 300 -14.20 6.32 21.62
CA SER A 300 -14.30 7.68 22.16
C SER A 300 -12.97 8.08 22.78
N GLY A 301 -12.61 9.35 22.62
CA GLY A 301 -11.39 9.95 23.16
C GLY A 301 -10.13 9.71 22.32
N ASN A 302 -8.99 10.12 22.88
CA ASN A 302 -7.70 10.18 22.18
C ASN A 302 -6.93 8.86 22.32
N ILE A 303 -7.49 7.76 21.83
CA ILE A 303 -6.97 6.41 22.11
C ILE A 303 -5.68 6.05 21.35
N PHE A 304 -5.34 6.82 20.32
CA PHE A 304 -4.16 6.60 19.46
C PHE A 304 -3.11 7.71 19.56
N GLY A 305 -3.15 8.47 20.66
CA GLY A 305 -2.22 9.56 20.94
C GLY A 305 -2.87 10.94 20.82
N SER A 306 -2.09 11.95 21.18
CA SER A 306 -2.50 13.37 21.20
C SER A 306 -1.75 14.23 20.17
N THR A 307 -0.86 13.62 19.39
CA THR A 307 -0.07 14.28 18.35
C THR A 307 0.15 13.33 17.19
N THR A 308 0.40 13.88 16.01
CA THR A 308 0.91 13.15 14.84
C THR A 308 2.18 12.37 15.19
N GLN A 309 2.23 11.10 14.78
CA GLN A 309 3.34 10.18 15.02
C GLN A 309 4.24 9.99 13.79
N PRO A 310 5.51 9.55 13.92
CA PRO A 310 6.31 9.15 12.76
C PRO A 310 5.80 7.86 12.10
N VAL A 311 6.26 7.56 10.87
CA VAL A 311 5.86 6.36 10.11
C VAL A 311 6.10 5.06 10.88
N ASP A 312 7.15 4.98 11.70
CA ASP A 312 7.44 3.78 12.49
C ASP A 312 6.43 3.51 13.61
N ASN A 313 5.69 4.53 14.02
CA ASN A 313 4.60 4.44 14.97
C ASN A 313 3.22 4.44 14.30
N ALA A 314 3.16 4.31 12.98
CA ALA A 314 1.89 4.20 12.27
C ALA A 314 1.07 3.02 12.80
N ILE A 315 -0.24 3.15 12.71
CA ILE A 315 -1.25 2.21 13.19
C ILE A 315 -1.93 1.53 11.99
N GLN A 316 -2.26 0.26 12.13
CA GLN A 316 -3.20 -0.44 11.27
C GLN A 316 -4.38 -0.88 12.12
N LEU A 317 -5.55 -0.26 11.92
CA LEU A 317 -6.80 -0.65 12.56
C LEU A 317 -7.68 -1.35 11.53
N ILE A 318 -8.02 -2.60 11.79
CA ILE A 318 -8.94 -3.39 10.98
C ILE A 318 -10.21 -3.66 11.81
N ILE A 319 -11.36 -3.20 11.31
CA ILE A 319 -12.68 -3.58 11.82
C ILE A 319 -13.27 -4.59 10.85
N TYR A 320 -13.39 -5.84 11.28
CA TYR A 320 -13.86 -6.93 10.44
C TYR A 320 -15.28 -7.34 10.81
N ASP A 321 -16.16 -7.29 9.82
CA ASP A 321 -17.57 -7.68 9.89
C ASP A 321 -18.32 -7.04 11.06
N GLY A 322 -18.20 -5.72 11.15
CA GLY A 322 -18.81 -4.93 12.21
C GLY A 322 -18.90 -3.46 11.87
N VAL A 323 -19.83 -2.79 12.55
CA VAL A 323 -20.07 -1.34 12.43
C VAL A 323 -19.02 -0.58 13.25
N LEU A 324 -18.58 0.57 12.75
CA LEU A 324 -17.68 1.45 13.47
C LEU A 324 -18.42 2.71 13.93
N TYR A 325 -18.36 3.00 15.22
CA TYR A 325 -18.76 4.29 15.79
C TYR A 325 -17.55 4.99 16.38
N SER A 326 -17.33 6.26 16.04
CA SER A 326 -16.29 7.09 16.63
C SER A 326 -16.89 8.41 17.07
N GLN A 327 -17.00 8.65 18.38
CA GLN A 327 -17.46 9.93 18.93
C GLN A 327 -16.36 11.01 18.87
N SER A 328 -15.10 10.58 18.94
CA SER A 328 -13.91 11.37 18.72
C SER A 328 -12.73 10.41 18.67
N MET A 329 -11.78 10.68 17.79
CA MET A 329 -10.53 9.93 17.71
C MET A 329 -9.31 10.84 17.76
N SER A 330 -9.50 12.17 17.64
CA SER A 330 -8.51 13.25 17.67
C SER A 330 -7.31 13.11 16.74
N TYR A 331 -6.46 12.10 16.93
CA TYR A 331 -5.32 11.79 16.07
C TYR A 331 -5.36 10.32 15.64
N PHE A 332 -5.18 10.09 14.34
CA PHE A 332 -5.02 8.75 13.78
C PHE A 332 -3.93 8.76 12.71
N ASP A 333 -2.79 8.15 13.01
CA ASP A 333 -1.65 8.06 12.11
C ASP A 333 -1.55 6.66 11.53
N GLY A 334 -1.99 6.44 10.28
CA GLY A 334 -1.90 5.13 9.64
C GLY A 334 -3.11 4.73 8.79
N LEU A 335 -3.41 3.43 8.78
CA LEU A 335 -4.46 2.82 7.97
C LEU A 335 -5.64 2.42 8.85
N LEU A 336 -6.83 2.97 8.55
CA LEU A 336 -8.10 2.44 9.03
C LEU A 336 -8.73 1.64 7.89
N TYR A 337 -8.94 0.35 8.10
CA TYR A 337 -9.65 -0.51 7.16
C TYR A 337 -10.90 -1.11 7.82
N GLN A 338 -12.02 -1.08 7.13
CA GLN A 338 -13.24 -1.75 7.57
C GLN A 338 -13.80 -2.65 6.47
N TYR A 339 -14.18 -3.86 6.87
CA TYR A 339 -15.03 -4.72 6.07
C TYR A 339 -16.39 -4.86 6.75
N LEU A 340 -17.48 -4.74 5.99
CA LEU A 340 -18.82 -5.02 6.47
C LEU A 340 -19.59 -5.86 5.45
N SER A 341 -20.23 -6.92 5.92
CA SER A 341 -21.10 -7.74 5.08
C SER A 341 -22.29 -6.96 4.52
N LYS A 342 -22.76 -7.40 3.35
CA LYS A 342 -23.88 -6.79 2.61
C LYS A 342 -25.16 -6.68 3.45
N PRO A 343 -26.08 -5.75 3.12
CA PRO A 343 -27.38 -5.57 3.79
C PRO A 343 -28.22 -6.84 3.95
N THR A 344 -28.11 -7.78 3.02
CA THR A 344 -28.85 -9.06 3.06
C THR A 344 -28.40 -10.00 4.17
N VAL A 345 -27.22 -9.78 4.75
CA VAL A 345 -26.61 -10.64 5.78
C VAL A 345 -26.73 -10.02 7.16
N LEU A 346 -26.61 -8.69 7.26
CA LEU A 346 -26.49 -8.00 8.54
C LEU A 346 -27.49 -6.85 8.67
N ASP A 347 -28.34 -6.96 9.68
CA ASP A 347 -29.24 -5.88 10.12
C ASP A 347 -28.46 -4.86 10.96
N VAL A 348 -27.98 -3.82 10.29
CA VAL A 348 -27.16 -2.76 10.90
C VAL A 348 -27.99 -1.85 11.80
N LYS A 349 -29.29 -1.72 11.54
CA LYS A 349 -30.19 -0.94 12.41
C LYS A 349 -30.23 -1.53 13.81
N GLU A 350 -30.37 -2.85 13.93
CA GLU A 350 -30.37 -3.54 15.22
C GLU A 350 -29.03 -3.40 15.96
N ILE A 351 -27.91 -3.32 15.24
CA ILE A 351 -26.59 -3.03 15.82
C ILE A 351 -26.58 -1.62 16.40
N TRP A 352 -27.09 -0.61 15.69
CA TRP A 352 -27.18 0.76 16.20
C TRP A 352 -28.11 0.87 17.42
N ILE A 353 -29.22 0.12 17.46
CA ILE A 353 -30.11 0.05 18.62
C ILE A 353 -29.35 -0.50 19.85
N ASP A 354 -28.56 -1.54 19.66
CA ASP A 354 -27.77 -2.17 20.73
C ASP A 354 -26.67 -1.25 21.30
N LEU A 355 -26.23 -0.24 20.54
CA LEU A 355 -25.33 0.79 21.05
C LEU A 355 -25.93 1.51 22.28
N PHE A 356 -27.26 1.64 22.32
CA PHE A 356 -27.98 2.23 23.45
C PHE A 356 -28.41 1.18 24.48
N ASP A 357 -28.89 0.01 24.04
CA ASP A 357 -29.38 -1.04 24.95
C ASP A 357 -28.26 -1.67 25.78
N SER A 358 -27.08 -1.82 25.18
CA SER A 358 -25.88 -2.36 25.81
C SER A 358 -24.88 -1.26 26.22
N LYS A 359 -25.31 -0.01 26.42
CA LYS A 359 -24.40 1.14 26.65
C LYS A 359 -23.38 0.94 27.78
N ASN A 360 -23.76 0.25 28.85
CA ASN A 360 -22.89 0.00 30.01
C ASN A 360 -21.76 -1.00 29.68
N ASP A 361 -22.04 -1.96 28.78
CA ASP A 361 -21.06 -2.93 28.29
C ASP A 361 -20.14 -2.29 27.23
N ILE A 362 -20.68 -1.42 26.39
CA ILE A 362 -19.94 -0.79 25.28
C ILE A 362 -19.07 0.37 25.78
N GLY A 363 -19.57 1.15 26.75
CA GLY A 363 -18.84 2.25 27.40
C GLY A 363 -18.70 3.50 26.52
N VAL A 364 -19.47 3.63 25.45
CA VAL A 364 -19.52 4.82 24.58
C VAL A 364 -20.99 5.15 24.33
N THR A 365 -21.37 6.42 24.43
CA THR A 365 -22.73 6.89 24.17
C THR A 365 -22.69 7.98 23.10
N PRO A 366 -23.42 7.82 21.99
CA PRO A 366 -23.50 8.86 20.97
C PRO A 366 -24.07 10.17 21.52
N THR A 367 -23.54 11.28 21.01
CA THR A 367 -24.01 12.64 21.36
C THR A 367 -24.69 13.36 20.20
N SER A 368 -24.53 12.86 18.97
CA SER A 368 -25.07 13.44 17.73
C SER A 368 -26.44 12.89 17.34
N PHE A 369 -26.83 11.75 17.89
CA PHE A 369 -28.14 11.10 17.70
C PHE A 369 -28.54 10.33 18.95
N HIS A 370 -29.83 10.10 19.10
CA HIS A 370 -30.44 9.34 20.19
C HIS A 370 -31.07 8.05 19.66
N LYS A 371 -31.45 7.16 20.59
CA LYS A 371 -32.10 5.89 20.24
C LYS A 371 -33.33 6.07 19.35
N HIS A 372 -34.13 7.10 19.59
CA HIS A 372 -35.36 7.36 18.82
C HIS A 372 -35.11 7.86 17.39
N ASP A 373 -33.89 8.31 17.08
CA ASP A 373 -33.49 8.73 15.74
C ASP A 373 -33.16 7.53 14.84
N ILE A 374 -32.95 6.34 15.43
CA ILE A 374 -32.60 5.11 14.69
C ILE A 374 -33.85 4.55 13.99
N ASN A 375 -34.04 5.00 12.75
CA ASN A 375 -35.07 4.53 11.82
C ASN A 375 -34.51 3.46 10.86
N ASN A 376 -35.24 3.13 9.79
CA ASN A 376 -34.78 2.15 8.81
C ASN A 376 -33.58 2.63 7.97
N ASP A 377 -33.36 3.94 7.86
CA ASP A 377 -32.23 4.51 7.12
C ASP A 377 -30.90 4.19 7.80
N PHE A 378 -30.89 3.99 9.12
CA PHE A 378 -29.68 3.60 9.85
C PHE A 378 -29.09 2.27 9.40
N ASN A 379 -29.88 1.42 8.73
CA ASN A 379 -29.35 0.21 8.12
C ASN A 379 -28.27 0.53 7.06
N LYS A 380 -28.27 1.71 6.44
CA LYS A 380 -27.22 2.06 5.48
C LYS A 380 -25.89 2.43 6.15
N TYR A 381 -25.86 2.87 7.40
CA TYR A 381 -24.65 3.44 8.00
C TYR A 381 -23.70 2.39 8.56
N ALA A 382 -22.62 2.10 7.81
CA ALA A 382 -21.56 1.16 8.21
C ALA A 382 -20.54 1.78 9.18
N PHE A 383 -20.30 3.08 9.01
CA PHE A 383 -19.35 3.86 9.80
C PHE A 383 -19.94 5.25 10.05
N LEU A 384 -20.09 5.59 11.32
CA LEU A 384 -20.42 6.94 11.78
C LEU A 384 -19.22 7.48 12.58
N LEU A 385 -18.64 8.58 12.10
CA LEU A 385 -17.70 9.39 12.87
C LEU A 385 -18.38 10.70 13.24
N ASP A 386 -18.40 11.01 14.51
CA ASP A 386 -18.72 12.32 15.07
C ASP A 386 -17.47 12.97 15.67
N GLY A 387 -17.43 14.30 15.67
CA GLY A 387 -16.43 15.06 16.40
C GLY A 387 -15.22 15.46 15.56
N SER A 388 -14.04 15.41 16.16
CA SER A 388 -12.79 15.86 15.54
C SER A 388 -11.83 14.71 15.24
N LEU A 389 -11.17 14.82 14.09
CA LEU A 389 -10.13 13.88 13.65
C LEU A 389 -9.08 14.60 12.82
N LYS A 390 -7.84 14.52 13.26
CA LYS A 390 -6.64 14.72 12.43
C LYS A 390 -6.13 13.36 12.03
N LEU A 391 -6.27 13.02 10.76
CA LEU A 391 -5.79 11.76 10.22
C LEU A 391 -4.57 12.01 9.35
N ASP A 392 -3.52 11.22 9.52
CA ASP A 392 -2.37 11.21 8.62
C ASP A 392 -2.12 9.77 8.15
N GLY A 393 -2.59 9.44 6.95
CA GLY A 393 -2.58 8.08 6.44
C GLY A 393 -3.70 7.85 5.42
N GLY A 394 -4.63 6.95 5.72
CA GLY A 394 -5.79 6.74 4.86
C GLY A 394 -6.88 5.83 5.45
N ILE A 395 -8.10 5.99 4.91
CA ILE A 395 -9.30 5.26 5.31
C ILE A 395 -9.80 4.41 4.14
N GLY A 396 -9.88 3.10 4.33
CA GLY A 396 -10.30 2.12 3.34
C GLY A 396 -11.51 1.32 3.78
N LEU A 397 -12.56 1.20 2.97
CA LEU A 397 -13.73 0.39 3.35
C LEU A 397 -14.27 -0.48 2.23
N ASP A 398 -14.55 -1.74 2.55
CA ASP A 398 -15.41 -2.62 1.76
C ASP A 398 -16.76 -2.77 2.47
N ALA A 399 -17.72 -1.93 2.07
CA ALA A 399 -19.06 -1.88 2.62
C ALA A 399 -20.07 -1.53 1.51
N GLU A 400 -20.19 -2.42 0.53
CA GLU A 400 -21.08 -2.26 -0.63
C GLU A 400 -22.54 -2.06 -0.18
N ASP A 401 -23.27 -1.19 -0.88
CA ASP A 401 -24.65 -0.80 -0.54
C ASP A 401 -24.83 -0.14 0.84
N ARG A 402 -23.74 0.40 1.42
CA ARG A 402 -23.76 1.15 2.67
C ARG A 402 -23.32 2.60 2.47
N THR A 403 -23.25 3.33 3.58
CA THR A 403 -22.82 4.73 3.66
C THR A 403 -21.85 4.90 4.84
N ILE A 404 -20.80 5.67 4.59
CA ILE A 404 -19.91 6.23 5.62
C ILE A 404 -20.38 7.64 5.88
N LYS A 405 -20.68 7.98 7.13
CA LYS A 405 -20.98 9.35 7.51
C LYS A 405 -19.85 9.90 8.36
N LEU A 406 -19.27 10.99 7.86
CA LEU A 406 -18.22 11.73 8.54
C LEU A 406 -18.79 13.08 8.96
N ASN A 407 -18.99 13.25 10.26
CA ASN A 407 -19.67 14.39 10.84
C ASN A 407 -18.75 15.13 11.82
N GLY A 408 -18.39 16.37 11.53
CA GLY A 408 -17.68 17.25 12.46
C GLY A 408 -16.51 18.00 11.84
N SER A 409 -15.40 18.12 12.57
CA SER A 409 -14.22 18.91 12.17
C SER A 409 -13.03 18.01 11.87
N LEU A 410 -12.84 17.68 10.59
CA LEU A 410 -11.85 16.67 10.17
C LEU A 410 -10.76 17.28 9.29
N ILE A 411 -9.51 16.87 9.53
CA ILE A 411 -8.35 17.21 8.69
C ILE A 411 -7.65 15.90 8.31
N PRO A 412 -8.20 15.12 7.37
CA PRO A 412 -7.56 13.90 6.93
C PRO A 412 -6.57 14.18 5.81
N ALA A 413 -5.34 13.71 5.99
CA ALA A 413 -4.23 13.88 5.06
C ALA A 413 -3.77 12.52 4.53
N TYR A 414 -3.60 12.43 3.21
CA TYR A 414 -3.08 11.23 2.59
C TYR A 414 -1.60 11.06 2.92
N ASN A 415 -1.24 9.90 3.49
CA ASN A 415 0.14 9.52 3.68
C ASN A 415 0.34 8.05 3.35
N GLY A 416 0.92 7.82 2.17
CA GLY A 416 1.23 6.48 1.66
C GLY A 416 2.22 5.72 2.53
N GLY A 417 3.17 6.41 3.16
CA GLY A 417 4.15 5.78 4.05
C GLY A 417 3.51 5.23 5.33
N LYS A 418 2.60 6.00 5.95
CA LYS A 418 1.88 5.58 7.16
C LYS A 418 0.81 4.53 6.85
N SER A 419 0.00 4.75 5.82
CA SER A 419 -1.04 3.78 5.41
C SER A 419 -0.44 2.49 4.84
N GLY A 420 0.76 2.57 4.25
CA GLY A 420 1.51 1.45 3.69
C GLY A 420 2.32 0.64 4.71
N LYS A 421 2.62 1.17 5.91
CA LYS A 421 3.62 0.61 6.84
C LYS A 421 3.57 -0.90 7.06
N TYR A 422 2.37 -1.49 7.19
CA TYR A 422 2.17 -2.92 7.45
C TYR A 422 1.59 -3.72 6.29
N ILE A 423 1.42 -3.09 5.13
CA ILE A 423 0.88 -3.72 3.92
C ILE A 423 1.87 -3.67 2.76
N GLU A 424 2.84 -2.77 2.83
CA GLU A 424 3.89 -2.62 1.84
C GLU A 424 4.72 -3.90 1.82
N LYS A 425 4.71 -4.58 0.67
CA LYS A 425 5.50 -5.79 0.47
C LYS A 425 6.25 -5.64 -0.84
N LEU A 426 7.57 -5.69 -0.73
CA LEU A 426 8.48 -5.77 -1.86
C LEU A 426 8.94 -7.22 -1.99
N LYS A 427 8.66 -7.85 -3.13
CA LYS A 427 9.10 -9.23 -3.39
C LYS A 427 9.39 -9.45 -4.86
N TRP A 428 10.28 -10.38 -5.14
CA TRP A 428 10.40 -10.95 -6.48
C TRP A 428 9.13 -11.72 -6.86
N GLN A 429 8.66 -11.57 -8.11
CA GLN A 429 7.63 -12.42 -8.67
C GLN A 429 8.17 -13.85 -8.81
N ARG A 430 7.52 -14.83 -8.17
CA ARG A 430 7.88 -16.25 -8.31
C ARG A 430 7.75 -16.71 -9.75
N GLY A 431 8.69 -17.53 -10.22
CA GLY A 431 8.69 -18.06 -11.59
C GLY A 431 9.17 -17.06 -12.64
N SER A 432 9.69 -15.89 -12.24
CA SER A 432 10.41 -14.97 -13.14
C SER A 432 11.83 -15.46 -13.50
N TRP A 433 12.28 -16.54 -12.86
CA TRP A 433 13.44 -17.35 -13.23
C TRP A 433 13.24 -18.79 -12.72
N ASN A 434 14.13 -19.72 -13.06
CA ASN A 434 14.14 -21.14 -12.63
C ASN A 434 14.18 -21.28 -11.08
N ASP A 435 13.08 -20.98 -10.43
CA ASP A 435 12.83 -21.25 -9.01
C ASP A 435 12.44 -22.74 -8.90
N LEU A 436 13.42 -23.65 -9.04
CA LEU A 436 13.30 -25.05 -8.61
C LEU A 436 13.97 -25.22 -7.24
#